data_AF-A0A8J8KN70-F1
#
_entry.id   AF-A0A8J8KN70-F1
#
_cell.length_a   1.000
_cell.length_b   1.000
_cell.length_c   1.000
_cell.angle_alpha   90.00
_cell.angle_beta   90.00
_cell.angle_gamma   90.00
#
_symmetry.space_group_name_H-M   'P 1'
#
loop_
_entity.id
_entity.type
_entity.pdbx_description
1 polymer ?
#
loop_
_entity_poly.entity_id
_entity_poly.type
_entity_poly.pdbx_seq_one_letter_code
_entity_poly.pdbx_strand_id
1 'polypeptide(L)'
;MTAAAVSPPVAAPPAAGKRARRARRTELILLVLGMIVVVGYLAAAEANLLDTITPDFWVPAGILGVIYAAMHLVIRLRAPYADPVILPVVATLNGLGVVFLRRLDLGKAKTGERADLSIFAGEGGRQLLWTAIAVAMAAVLLWFLTDHRTISRYAWTLGFVGIILMMLPAILPRRFSEVNGAKLWIKLGSFSIQPGEFAKLMLASFFAYYLVRKREVLALASKRVL
;
A
#
# COMPACT_ATOMS: atom_id res chain seq x y z
N MET A 1 -42.53 36.63 -21.15
CA MET A 1 -41.82 36.02 -20.01
C MET A 1 -41.84 34.51 -20.23
N THR A 2 -40.80 33.96 -20.86
CA THR A 2 -40.67 32.52 -21.10
C THR A 2 -39.79 31.94 -20.01
N ALA A 3 -40.39 31.19 -19.09
CA ALA A 3 -39.68 30.50 -18.02
C ALA A 3 -38.78 29.41 -18.63
N ALA A 4 -37.48 29.46 -18.33
CA ALA A 4 -36.55 28.42 -18.72
C ALA A 4 -36.92 27.10 -18.02
N ALA A 5 -37.16 26.05 -18.81
CA ALA A 5 -37.46 24.72 -18.30
C ALA A 5 -36.25 24.19 -17.51
N VAL A 6 -36.48 23.88 -16.23
CA VAL A 6 -35.50 23.19 -15.39
C VAL A 6 -35.39 21.75 -15.88
N SER A 7 -34.24 21.38 -16.44
CA SER A 7 -33.96 20.00 -16.85
C SER A 7 -34.03 19.06 -15.63
N PRO A 8 -34.70 17.90 -15.72
CA PRO A 8 -34.77 16.96 -14.60
C PRO A 8 -33.39 16.39 -14.27
N PRO A 9 -33.13 16.02 -13.00
CA PRO A 9 -31.86 15.41 -12.61
C PRO A 9 -31.67 14.09 -13.38
N VAL A 10 -30.55 13.95 -14.07
CA VAL A 10 -30.18 12.72 -14.78
C VAL A 10 -30.03 11.60 -13.75
N ALA A 11 -31.03 10.72 -13.67
CA ALA A 11 -30.95 9.52 -12.83
C ALA A 11 -29.76 8.66 -13.31
N ALA A 12 -28.87 8.28 -12.39
CA ALA A 12 -27.72 7.43 -12.71
C ALA A 12 -28.19 6.10 -13.33
N PRO A 13 -27.61 5.64 -14.44
CA PRO A 13 -28.13 4.50 -15.19
C PRO A 13 -28.10 3.22 -14.34
N PRO A 14 -29.15 2.38 -14.40
CA PRO A 14 -29.32 1.17 -13.57
C PRO A 14 -28.21 0.13 -13.73
N ALA A 15 -27.37 0.24 -14.77
CA ALA A 15 -26.22 -0.62 -15.00
C ALA A 15 -25.03 -0.35 -14.05
N ALA A 16 -24.93 0.85 -13.45
CA ALA A 16 -23.78 1.22 -12.63
C ALA A 16 -23.68 0.38 -11.33
N GLY A 17 -24.80 0.18 -10.63
CA GLY A 17 -24.85 -0.64 -9.42
C GLY A 17 -24.56 -2.12 -9.67
N LYS A 18 -25.03 -2.66 -10.80
CA LYS A 18 -24.75 -4.05 -11.21
C LYS A 18 -23.25 -4.25 -11.51
N ARG A 19 -22.61 -3.30 -12.19
CA ARG A 19 -21.16 -3.32 -12.49
C ARG A 19 -20.32 -3.26 -11.22
N ALA A 20 -20.64 -2.34 -10.30
CA ALA A 20 -19.95 -2.25 -9.00
C ALA A 20 -20.06 -3.56 -8.20
N ARG A 21 -21.25 -4.14 -8.09
CA ARG A 21 -21.45 -5.42 -7.39
C ARG A 21 -20.64 -6.57 -8.02
N ARG A 22 -20.55 -6.62 -9.35
CA ARG A 22 -19.75 -7.63 -10.06
C ARG A 22 -18.26 -7.43 -9.78
N ALA A 23 -17.76 -6.19 -9.84
CA ALA A 23 -16.37 -5.87 -9.54
C ALA A 23 -16.00 -6.30 -8.10
N ARG A 24 -16.81 -5.96 -7.10
CA ARG A 24 -16.54 -6.36 -5.70
C ARG A 24 -16.56 -7.88 -5.49
N ARG A 25 -17.41 -8.62 -6.22
CA ARG A 25 -17.37 -10.10 -6.21
C ARG A 25 -16.08 -10.64 -6.82
N THR A 26 -15.66 -10.09 -7.96
CA THR A 26 -14.39 -10.44 -8.60
C THR A 26 -13.21 -10.17 -7.66
N GLU A 27 -13.20 -9.02 -6.99
CA GLU A 27 -12.17 -8.70 -5.99
C GLU A 27 -12.11 -9.75 -4.89
N LEU A 28 -13.26 -10.13 -4.31
CA LEU A 28 -13.31 -11.14 -3.24
C LEU A 28 -12.80 -12.51 -3.74
N ILE A 29 -13.22 -12.94 -4.93
CA ILE A 29 -12.78 -14.22 -5.51
C ILE A 29 -11.26 -14.22 -5.74
N LEU A 30 -10.73 -13.15 -6.32
CA LEU A 30 -9.29 -13.01 -6.56
C LEU A 30 -8.51 -12.92 -5.24
N LEU A 31 -9.05 -12.25 -4.23
CA LEU A 31 -8.45 -12.18 -2.91
C LEU A 31 -8.34 -13.58 -2.28
N VAL A 32 -9.43 -14.35 -2.30
CA VAL A 32 -9.44 -15.73 -1.78
C VAL A 32 -8.43 -16.60 -2.55
N LEU A 33 -8.40 -16.50 -3.88
CA LEU A 33 -7.43 -17.24 -4.71
C LEU A 33 -5.99 -16.85 -4.34
N GLY A 34 -5.70 -15.56 -4.21
CA GLY A 34 -4.39 -15.07 -3.76
C GLY A 34 -3.99 -15.60 -2.39
N MET A 35 -4.93 -15.61 -1.44
CA MET A 35 -4.68 -16.16 -0.11
C MET A 35 -4.44 -17.67 -0.12
N ILE A 36 -5.10 -18.44 -0.99
CA ILE A 36 -4.82 -19.87 -1.17
C ILE A 36 -3.37 -20.08 -1.63
N VAL A 37 -2.89 -19.26 -2.57
CA VAL A 37 -1.49 -19.32 -3.03
C VAL A 37 -0.52 -19.01 -1.88
N VAL A 38 -0.82 -18.00 -1.05
CA VAL A 38 0.00 -17.64 0.12
C VAL A 38 0.04 -18.77 1.15
N VAL A 39 -1.11 -19.39 1.46
CA VAL A 39 -1.19 -20.56 2.36
C VAL A 39 -0.39 -21.74 1.80
N GLY A 40 -0.52 -22.02 0.50
CA GLY A 40 0.23 -23.08 -0.16
C GLY A 40 1.75 -22.86 -0.11
N TYR A 41 2.20 -21.63 -0.33
CA TYR A 41 3.63 -21.29 -0.22
C TYR A 41 4.14 -21.44 1.22
N LEU A 42 3.33 -21.04 2.22
CA LEU A 42 3.68 -21.17 3.63
C LEU A 42 3.80 -22.62 4.08
N ALA A 43 2.83 -23.46 3.70
CA ALA A 43 2.88 -24.90 3.94
C ALA A 43 4.12 -25.54 3.29
N ALA A 44 4.43 -25.17 2.04
CA ALA A 44 5.61 -25.67 1.34
C ALA A 44 6.93 -25.20 1.99
N ALA A 45 6.98 -23.95 2.47
CA ALA A 45 8.16 -23.39 3.13
C ALA A 45 8.45 -24.09 4.47
N GLU A 46 7.42 -24.36 5.27
CA GLU A 46 7.59 -25.09 6.55
C GLU A 46 7.92 -26.55 6.32
N ALA A 47 7.20 -27.25 5.44
CA ALA A 47 7.49 -28.64 5.11
C ALA A 47 8.94 -28.84 4.62
N ASN A 48 9.49 -27.85 3.90
CA ASN A 48 10.88 -27.91 3.41
C ASN A 48 11.95 -27.59 4.47
N LEU A 49 11.62 -26.82 5.51
CA LEU A 49 12.60 -26.33 6.50
C LEU A 49 12.53 -27.02 7.87
N LEU A 50 11.36 -27.55 8.21
CA LEU A 50 11.05 -28.20 9.48
C LEU A 50 10.79 -29.70 9.31
N ASP A 51 10.77 -30.22 8.07
CA ASP A 51 10.37 -31.59 7.72
C ASP A 51 8.97 -31.99 8.22
N THR A 52 8.17 -31.00 8.62
CA THR A 52 6.80 -31.13 9.12
C THR A 52 6.01 -29.85 8.86
N ILE A 53 4.68 -29.92 8.95
CA ILE A 53 3.80 -28.76 8.92
C ILE A 53 3.29 -28.55 10.34
N THR A 54 3.64 -27.41 10.92
CA THR A 54 3.20 -27.09 12.29
C THR A 54 1.69 -26.83 12.31
N PRO A 55 0.96 -27.12 13.40
CA PRO A 55 -0.48 -26.86 13.44
C PRO A 55 -0.86 -25.37 13.31
N ASP A 56 0.06 -24.47 13.64
CA ASP A 56 -0.07 -23.01 13.60
C ASP A 56 0.45 -22.38 12.30
N PHE A 57 0.93 -23.19 11.34
CA PHE A 57 1.47 -22.71 10.06
C PHE A 57 0.56 -21.72 9.33
N TRP A 58 -0.76 -21.86 9.45
CA TRP A 58 -1.75 -21.05 8.73
C TRP A 58 -1.96 -19.67 9.36
N VAL A 59 -1.50 -19.44 10.59
CA VAL A 59 -1.79 -18.21 11.36
C VAL A 59 -1.33 -16.93 10.65
N PRO A 60 -0.11 -16.82 10.07
CA PRO A 60 0.30 -15.65 9.27
C PRO A 60 -0.68 -15.33 8.14
N ALA A 61 -1.05 -16.35 7.37
CA ALA A 61 -1.94 -16.20 6.24
C ALA A 61 -3.37 -15.87 6.70
N GLY A 62 -3.82 -16.44 7.82
CA GLY A 62 -5.09 -16.11 8.45
C GLY A 62 -5.16 -14.63 8.86
N ILE A 63 -4.12 -14.12 9.51
CA ILE A 63 -4.01 -12.70 9.91
C ILE A 63 -4.06 -11.79 8.69
N LEU A 64 -3.28 -12.09 7.65
CA LEU A 64 -3.32 -11.33 6.39
C LEU A 64 -4.69 -11.39 5.73
N GLY A 65 -5.33 -12.56 5.73
CA GLY A 65 -6.68 -12.75 5.22
C GLY A 65 -7.69 -11.84 5.92
N VAL A 66 -7.64 -11.76 7.25
CA VAL A 66 -8.49 -10.86 8.04
C VAL A 66 -8.21 -9.39 7.72
N ILE A 67 -6.93 -8.99 7.67
CA ILE A 67 -6.52 -7.61 7.36
C ILE A 67 -7.04 -7.18 5.98
N TYR A 68 -6.82 -8.00 4.95
CA TYR A 68 -7.25 -7.66 3.59
C TYR A 68 -8.76 -7.81 3.39
N ALA A 69 -9.42 -8.73 4.10
CA ALA A 69 -10.88 -8.80 4.13
C ALA A 69 -11.49 -7.52 4.75
N ALA A 70 -10.91 -7.01 5.85
CA ALA A 70 -11.33 -5.75 6.42
C ALA A 70 -11.15 -4.58 5.43
N MET A 71 -10.02 -4.53 4.73
CA MET A 71 -9.80 -3.53 3.69
C MET A 71 -10.78 -3.65 2.52
N HIS A 72 -11.10 -4.88 2.09
CA HIS A 72 -12.13 -5.14 1.08
C HIS A 72 -13.49 -4.56 1.50
N LEU A 73 -13.87 -4.71 2.78
CA LEU A 73 -15.09 -4.11 3.32
C LEU A 73 -15.04 -2.58 3.26
N VAL A 74 -13.92 -1.97 3.65
CA VAL A 74 -13.74 -0.51 3.58
C VAL A 74 -13.88 -0.01 2.13
N ILE A 75 -13.23 -0.67 1.18
CA ILE A 75 -13.33 -0.31 -0.25
C ILE A 75 -14.76 -0.52 -0.76
N ARG A 76 -15.44 -1.59 -0.36
CA ARG A 76 -16.83 -1.85 -0.75
C ARG A 76 -17.78 -0.74 -0.28
N LEU A 77 -17.51 -0.13 0.87
CA LEU A 77 -18.32 0.96 1.42
C LEU A 77 -17.93 2.33 0.85
N ARG A 78 -16.63 2.63 0.72
CA ARG A 78 -16.13 3.97 0.36
C ARG A 78 -15.79 4.16 -1.10
N ALA A 79 -15.44 3.09 -1.81
CA ALA A 79 -15.00 3.12 -3.20
C ALA A 79 -15.58 1.95 -4.02
N PRO A 80 -16.92 1.82 -4.15
CA PRO A 80 -17.57 0.69 -4.82
C PRO A 80 -17.21 0.55 -6.31
N TYR A 81 -16.76 1.65 -6.94
CA TYR A 81 -16.33 1.72 -8.33
C TYR A 81 -14.81 1.59 -8.51
N ALA A 82 -14.05 1.31 -7.45
CA ALA A 82 -12.61 1.05 -7.54
C ALA A 82 -12.33 -0.16 -8.45
N ASP A 83 -11.12 -0.23 -8.99
CA ASP A 83 -10.63 -1.41 -9.70
C ASP A 83 -10.60 -2.63 -8.77
N PRO A 84 -11.15 -3.79 -9.17
CA PRO A 84 -11.22 -4.98 -8.31
C PRO A 84 -9.93 -5.83 -8.25
N VAL A 85 -8.90 -5.49 -9.03
CA VAL A 85 -7.66 -6.28 -9.18
C VAL A 85 -6.54 -5.77 -8.27
N ILE A 86 -6.54 -4.49 -7.93
CA ILE A 86 -5.45 -3.85 -7.16
C ILE A 86 -5.31 -4.48 -5.77
N LEU A 87 -6.38 -4.58 -4.99
CA LEU A 87 -6.31 -5.12 -3.63
C LEU A 87 -5.85 -6.60 -3.61
N PRO A 88 -6.39 -7.51 -4.45
CA PRO A 88 -5.92 -8.90 -4.50
C PRO A 88 -4.45 -9.04 -4.91
N VAL A 89 -3.99 -8.23 -5.87
CA VAL A 89 -2.58 -8.25 -6.30
C VAL A 89 -1.68 -7.79 -5.16
N VAL A 90 -2.02 -6.70 -4.48
CA VAL A 90 -1.27 -6.21 -3.31
C VAL A 90 -1.25 -7.26 -2.20
N ALA A 91 -2.40 -7.87 -1.90
CA ALA A 91 -2.51 -8.90 -0.87
C ALA A 91 -1.65 -10.13 -1.19
N THR A 92 -1.67 -10.58 -2.45
CA THR A 92 -0.88 -11.74 -2.89
C THR A 92 0.62 -11.44 -2.81
N LEU A 93 1.06 -10.31 -3.37
CA LEU A 93 2.48 -9.92 -3.35
C LEU A 93 3.00 -9.70 -1.93
N ASN A 94 2.22 -9.03 -1.09
CA ASN A 94 2.57 -8.83 0.31
C ASN A 94 2.63 -10.16 1.07
N GLY A 95 1.64 -11.04 0.90
CA GLY A 95 1.60 -12.34 1.54
C GLY A 95 2.77 -13.23 1.14
N LEU A 96 3.13 -13.26 -0.15
CA LEU A 96 4.34 -13.94 -0.61
C LEU A 96 5.59 -13.36 0.04
N GLY A 97 5.67 -12.03 0.19
CA GLY A 97 6.77 -11.37 0.89
C GLY A 97 6.87 -11.73 2.37
N VAL A 98 5.74 -11.80 3.09
CA VAL A 98 5.68 -12.23 4.49
C VAL A 98 6.20 -13.67 4.64
N VAL A 99 5.71 -14.58 3.80
CA VAL A 99 6.14 -16.00 3.85
C VAL A 99 7.62 -16.12 3.47
N PHE A 100 8.09 -15.34 2.50
CA PHE A 100 9.51 -15.33 2.13
C PHE A 100 10.40 -14.86 3.29
N LEU A 101 10.01 -13.81 4.01
CA LEU A 101 10.76 -13.33 5.18
C LEU A 101 10.73 -14.34 6.33
N ARG A 102 9.56 -14.94 6.61
CA ARG A 102 9.43 -16.04 7.59
C ARG A 102 10.37 -17.20 7.22
N ARG A 103 10.43 -17.57 5.94
CA ARG A 103 11.34 -18.60 5.43
C ARG A 103 12.81 -18.22 5.65
N LEU A 104 13.18 -16.96 5.45
CA LEU A 104 14.53 -16.48 5.75
C LEU A 104 14.86 -16.51 7.23
N ASP A 105 13.91 -16.18 8.10
CA ASP A 105 14.12 -16.23 9.56
C ASP A 105 14.34 -17.68 10.04
N LEU A 106 13.52 -18.61 9.55
CA LEU A 106 13.71 -20.06 9.82
C LEU A 106 15.04 -20.58 9.27
N GLY A 107 15.48 -20.09 8.10
CA GLY A 107 16.77 -20.45 7.53
C GLY A 107 17.98 -19.95 8.33
N LYS A 108 17.83 -18.83 9.06
CA LYS A 108 18.88 -18.27 9.93
C LYS A 108 18.92 -18.94 11.31
N ALA A 109 17.80 -19.47 11.78
CA ALA A 109 17.74 -20.15 13.07
C ALA A 109 18.52 -21.49 13.04
N LYS A 110 19.16 -21.81 14.17
CA LYS A 110 19.85 -23.10 14.34
C LYS A 110 18.84 -24.24 14.23
N THR A 111 19.24 -25.37 13.65
CA THR A 111 18.33 -26.48 13.32
C THR A 111 17.42 -26.91 14.48
N GLY A 112 17.91 -26.92 15.72
CA GLY A 112 17.12 -27.28 16.91
C GLY A 112 16.19 -26.18 17.45
N GLU A 113 16.34 -24.92 17.03
CA GLU A 113 15.57 -23.77 17.53
C GLU A 113 14.53 -23.29 16.50
N ARG A 114 14.48 -23.89 15.30
CA ARG A 114 13.58 -23.44 14.20
C ARG A 114 12.11 -23.61 14.55
N ALA A 115 11.75 -24.74 15.18
CA ALA A 115 10.38 -25.05 15.56
C ALA A 115 9.86 -24.12 16.68
N ASP A 116 10.76 -23.63 17.53
CA ASP A 116 10.42 -22.74 18.65
C ASP A 116 10.33 -21.26 18.22
N LEU A 117 10.69 -20.95 16.98
CA LEU A 117 10.70 -19.59 16.49
C LEU A 117 9.26 -19.09 16.29
N SER A 118 8.81 -18.25 17.22
CA SER A 118 7.50 -17.60 17.18
C SER A 118 7.18 -17.00 15.81
N ILE A 119 5.92 -17.14 15.40
CA ILE A 119 5.37 -16.56 14.17
C ILE A 119 5.54 -15.03 14.12
N PHE A 120 5.53 -14.36 15.28
CA PHE A 120 5.68 -12.92 15.39
C PHE A 120 7.13 -12.46 15.58
N ALA A 121 8.08 -13.40 15.66
CA ALA A 121 9.50 -13.09 15.77
C ALA A 121 10.14 -12.87 14.38
N GLY A 122 11.33 -12.27 14.38
CA GLY A 122 12.13 -12.06 13.17
C GLY A 122 11.57 -10.99 12.24
N GLU A 123 12.08 -10.98 11.01
CA GLU A 123 11.66 -10.03 9.98
C GLU A 123 10.27 -10.36 9.42
N GLY A 124 9.87 -11.63 9.36
CA GLY A 124 8.54 -12.06 8.95
C GLY A 124 7.45 -11.54 9.89
N GLY A 125 7.65 -11.68 11.20
CA GLY A 125 6.74 -11.12 12.21
C GLY A 125 6.64 -9.59 12.16
N ARG A 126 7.79 -8.91 12.00
CA ARG A 126 7.82 -7.46 11.80
C ARG A 126 7.09 -7.04 10.53
N GLN A 127 7.24 -7.78 9.44
CA GLN A 127 6.53 -7.52 8.18
C GLN A 127 5.01 -7.66 8.33
N LEU A 128 4.53 -8.66 9.09
CA LEU A 128 3.10 -8.79 9.42
C LEU A 128 2.58 -7.57 10.16
N LEU A 129 3.30 -7.12 11.20
CA LEU A 129 2.94 -5.93 11.97
C LEU A 129 2.91 -4.68 11.09
N TRP A 130 3.94 -4.46 10.28
CA TRP A 130 3.99 -3.32 9.36
C TRP A 130 2.90 -3.37 8.29
N THR A 131 2.53 -4.56 7.82
CA THR A 131 1.40 -4.74 6.90
C THR A 131 0.09 -4.33 7.57
N ALA A 132 -0.14 -4.76 8.80
CA ALA A 132 -1.33 -4.37 9.57
C ALA A 132 -1.41 -2.85 9.73
N ILE A 133 -0.31 -2.19 10.12
CA ILE A 133 -0.23 -0.73 10.25
C ILE A 133 -0.48 -0.06 8.90
N ALA A 134 0.17 -0.51 7.83
CA ALA A 134 0.05 0.09 6.50
C ALA A 134 -1.38 -0.02 5.94
N VAL A 135 -2.02 -1.18 6.07
CA VAL A 135 -3.40 -1.39 5.61
C VAL A 135 -4.38 -0.60 6.48
N ALA A 136 -4.18 -0.52 7.79
CA ALA A 136 -4.99 0.32 8.67
C ALA A 136 -4.87 1.81 8.28
N MET A 137 -3.66 2.32 8.05
CA MET A 137 -3.46 3.68 7.57
C MET A 137 -4.11 3.91 6.20
N ALA A 138 -4.04 2.94 5.28
CA ALA A 138 -4.69 3.03 3.98
C ALA A 138 -6.23 3.06 4.11
N ALA A 139 -6.81 2.25 5.01
CA ALA A 139 -8.23 2.26 5.31
C ALA A 139 -8.68 3.61 5.87
N VAL A 140 -7.93 4.15 6.84
CA VAL A 140 -8.15 5.49 7.41
C VAL A 140 -8.07 6.55 6.30
N LEU A 141 -7.04 6.50 5.45
CA LEU A 141 -6.86 7.44 4.35
C LEU A 141 -8.06 7.43 3.39
N LEU A 142 -8.51 6.25 2.96
CA LEU A 142 -9.69 6.12 2.09
C LEU A 142 -10.98 6.60 2.78
N TRP A 143 -11.06 6.46 4.10
CA TRP A 143 -12.23 6.89 4.85
C TRP A 143 -12.34 8.41 4.92
N PHE A 144 -11.21 9.11 5.12
CA PHE A 144 -11.18 10.56 5.30
C PHE A 144 -10.94 11.35 4.00
N LEU A 145 -10.16 10.83 3.05
CA LEU A 145 -9.86 11.50 1.77
C LEU A 145 -10.85 11.07 0.68
N THR A 146 -12.07 11.61 0.75
CA THR A 146 -13.11 11.30 -0.24
C THR A 146 -12.90 12.00 -1.58
N ASP A 147 -12.30 13.21 -1.60
CA ASP A 147 -12.04 13.95 -2.84
C ASP A 147 -10.53 14.18 -3.08
N HIS A 148 -9.98 13.44 -4.04
CA HIS A 148 -8.58 13.55 -4.45
C HIS A 148 -8.23 14.94 -5.01
N ARG A 149 -9.19 15.72 -5.49
CA ARG A 149 -8.95 17.09 -6.00
C ARG A 149 -8.54 18.06 -4.91
N THR A 150 -8.85 17.75 -3.65
CA THR A 150 -8.37 18.53 -2.50
C THR A 150 -6.86 18.57 -2.42
N ILE A 151 -6.17 17.50 -2.83
CA ILE A 151 -4.70 17.38 -2.85
C ILE A 151 -4.09 18.43 -3.79
N SER A 152 -4.72 18.67 -4.94
CA SER A 152 -4.27 19.67 -5.92
C SER A 152 -4.28 21.10 -5.37
N ARG A 153 -5.15 21.42 -4.39
CA ARG A 153 -5.18 22.74 -3.75
C ARG A 153 -3.93 23.02 -2.91
N TYR A 154 -3.32 21.96 -2.36
CA TYR A 154 -2.12 22.04 -1.53
C TYR A 154 -0.84 21.67 -2.29
N ALA A 155 -0.89 21.57 -3.63
CA ALA A 155 0.23 21.09 -4.43
C ALA A 155 1.54 21.84 -4.15
N TRP A 156 1.51 23.18 -4.05
CA TRP A 156 2.70 23.97 -3.72
C TRP A 156 3.23 23.69 -2.31
N THR A 157 2.34 23.56 -1.33
CA THR A 157 2.70 23.18 0.05
C THR A 157 3.32 21.78 0.07
N LEU A 158 2.73 20.82 -0.64
CA LEU A 158 3.26 19.46 -0.78
C LEU A 158 4.63 19.47 -1.48
N GLY A 159 4.81 20.28 -2.52
CA GLY A 159 6.09 20.43 -3.20
C GLY A 159 7.18 20.94 -2.26
N PHE A 160 6.88 22.03 -1.53
CA PHE A 160 7.81 22.62 -0.56
C PHE A 160 8.16 21.67 0.59
N VAL A 161 7.13 21.09 1.24
CA VAL A 161 7.34 20.11 2.32
C VAL A 161 8.06 18.86 1.81
N GLY A 162 7.76 18.42 0.58
CA GLY A 162 8.45 17.31 -0.06
C GLY A 162 9.95 17.55 -0.23
N ILE A 163 10.35 18.74 -0.68
CA ILE A 163 11.77 19.13 -0.75
C ILE A 163 12.41 19.13 0.63
N ILE A 164 11.74 19.73 1.63
CA ILE A 164 12.24 19.76 3.02
C ILE A 164 12.45 18.34 3.54
N LEU A 165 11.46 17.46 3.39
CA LEU A 165 11.56 16.06 3.83
C LEU A 165 12.70 15.32 3.13
N MET A 166 12.91 15.57 1.84
CA MET A 166 14.02 14.96 1.09
C MET A 166 15.39 15.42 1.60
N MET A 167 15.51 16.69 2.01
CA MET A 167 16.76 17.27 2.53
C MET A 167 16.98 16.99 4.03
N LEU A 168 15.92 16.72 4.78
CA LEU A 168 15.94 16.60 6.24
C LEU A 168 17.01 15.61 6.76
N PRO A 169 17.15 14.37 6.22
CA PRO A 169 18.18 13.43 6.66
C PRO A 169 19.62 13.95 6.49
N ALA A 170 19.88 14.77 5.46
CA ALA A 170 21.21 15.29 5.16
C ALA A 170 21.70 16.30 6.23
N ILE A 171 20.78 17.12 6.74
CA ILE A 171 21.04 18.18 7.73
C ILE A 171 21.16 17.59 9.14
N LEU A 172 20.43 16.50 9.43
CA LEU A 172 20.46 15.85 10.74
C LEU A 172 21.87 15.32 11.11
N PRO A 173 22.21 15.30 12.41
CA PRO A 173 23.44 14.68 12.91
C PRO A 173 23.53 13.22 12.49
N ARG A 174 24.74 12.77 12.10
CA ARG A 174 25.01 11.39 11.64
C ARG A 174 24.45 10.32 12.59
N ARG A 175 24.57 10.53 13.90
CA ARG A 175 24.02 9.64 14.94
C ARG A 175 22.52 9.32 14.76
N PHE A 176 21.75 10.24 14.19
CA PHE A 176 20.31 10.10 14.00
C PHE A 176 19.90 9.83 12.55
N SER A 177 20.75 10.12 11.57
CA SER A 177 20.37 9.98 10.16
C SER A 177 21.16 8.99 9.32
N GLU A 178 22.21 8.40 9.88
CA GLU A 178 23.11 7.51 9.14
C GLU A 178 22.78 6.02 9.35
N VAL A 179 22.49 5.32 8.26
CA VAL A 179 22.35 3.85 8.21
C VAL A 179 23.30 3.35 7.13
N ASN A 180 24.19 2.40 7.47
CA ASN A 180 25.17 1.82 6.54
C ASN A 180 26.00 2.87 5.76
N GLY A 181 26.41 3.97 6.41
CA GLY A 181 27.22 5.03 5.80
C GLY A 181 26.42 6.09 5.01
N ALA A 182 25.10 5.93 4.87
CA ALA A 182 24.25 6.85 4.11
C ALA A 182 23.29 7.65 5.01
N LYS A 183 23.24 8.98 4.81
CA LYS A 183 22.29 9.88 5.48
C LYS A 183 20.94 9.94 4.78
N LEU A 184 20.15 8.88 4.87
CA LEU A 184 18.84 8.78 4.21
C LEU A 184 17.68 8.57 5.18
N TRP A 185 17.98 8.13 6.40
CA TRP A 185 16.99 7.69 7.37
C TRP A 185 16.87 8.68 8.51
N ILE A 186 15.82 8.54 9.32
CA ILE A 186 15.72 9.13 10.64
C ILE A 186 15.51 7.97 11.61
N LYS A 187 16.48 7.77 12.52
CA LYS A 187 16.42 6.75 13.57
C LYS A 187 15.67 7.28 14.78
N LEU A 188 14.63 6.56 15.18
CA LEU A 188 13.79 6.79 16.35
C LEU A 188 13.82 5.52 17.21
N GLY A 189 14.89 5.35 17.99
CA GLY A 189 15.09 4.16 18.82
C GLY A 189 15.12 2.88 17.99
N SER A 190 14.12 2.02 18.18
CA SER A 190 13.95 0.73 17.48
C SER A 190 13.36 0.84 16.07
N PHE A 191 12.89 2.04 15.67
CA PHE A 191 12.28 2.28 14.37
C PHE A 191 13.10 3.27 13.55
N SER A 192 13.03 3.12 12.23
CA SER A 192 13.64 4.06 11.31
C SER A 192 12.62 4.45 10.26
N ILE A 193 12.48 5.74 10.02
CA ILE A 193 11.60 6.29 8.99
C ILE A 193 12.47 6.86 7.89
N GLN A 194 12.09 6.65 6.64
CA GLN A 194 12.73 7.29 5.49
C GLN A 194 11.84 8.45 5.02
N PRO A 195 12.18 9.72 5.34
CA PRO A 195 11.39 10.88 4.91
C PRO A 195 11.23 10.96 3.40
N GLY A 196 12.21 10.45 2.65
CA GLY A 196 12.19 10.36 1.20
C GLY A 196 10.98 9.60 0.64
N GLU A 197 10.43 8.63 1.37
CA GLU A 197 9.22 7.90 0.94
C GLU A 197 7.99 8.82 0.90
N PHE A 198 7.81 9.65 1.93
CA PHE A 198 6.76 10.65 1.97
C PHE A 198 7.01 11.78 0.95
N ALA A 199 8.26 12.22 0.84
CA ALA A 199 8.67 13.25 -0.12
C ALA A 199 8.31 12.83 -1.56
N LYS A 200 8.53 11.57 -1.94
CA LYS A 200 8.16 11.07 -3.28
C LYS A 200 6.67 11.24 -3.59
N LEU A 201 5.78 10.90 -2.65
CA LEU A 201 4.33 11.05 -2.84
C LEU A 201 3.92 12.53 -2.94
N MET A 202 4.49 13.38 -2.09
CA MET A 202 4.21 14.82 -2.08
C MET A 202 4.70 15.51 -3.35
N LEU A 203 5.94 15.20 -3.78
CA LEU A 203 6.53 15.74 -5.00
C LEU A 203 5.82 15.22 -6.25
N ALA A 204 5.45 13.94 -6.30
CA ALA A 204 4.66 13.40 -7.41
C ALA A 204 3.32 14.15 -7.56
N SER A 205 2.65 14.44 -6.44
CA SER A 205 1.41 15.22 -6.42
C SER A 205 1.63 16.66 -6.91
N PHE A 206 2.71 17.30 -6.46
CA PHE A 206 3.12 18.64 -6.92
C PHE A 206 3.43 18.68 -8.41
N PHE A 207 4.24 17.75 -8.91
CA PHE A 207 4.61 17.69 -10.32
C PHE A 207 3.41 17.43 -11.21
N ALA A 208 2.51 16.52 -10.82
CA ALA A 208 1.27 16.28 -11.53
C ALA A 208 0.44 17.57 -11.68
N TYR A 209 0.29 18.33 -10.59
CA TYR A 209 -0.40 19.62 -10.61
C TYR A 209 0.32 20.66 -11.48
N TYR A 210 1.63 20.80 -11.31
CA TYR A 210 2.44 21.80 -12.00
C TYR A 210 2.44 21.58 -13.51
N LEU A 211 2.65 20.33 -13.95
CA LEU A 211 2.68 19.96 -15.37
C LEU A 211 1.33 20.22 -16.05
N VAL A 212 0.21 19.89 -15.39
CA VAL A 212 -1.12 20.18 -15.94
C VAL A 212 -1.35 21.68 -16.06
N ARG A 213 -0.98 22.45 -15.03
CA ARG A 213 -1.19 23.91 -15.01
C ARG A 213 -0.26 24.68 -15.97
N LYS A 214 0.92 24.15 -16.26
CA LYS A 214 1.92 24.77 -17.16
C LYS A 214 2.01 24.08 -18.52
N ARG A 215 1.09 23.18 -18.84
CA ARG A 215 1.03 22.41 -20.10
C ARG A 215 1.26 23.28 -21.34
N GLU A 216 0.59 24.42 -21.43
CA GLU A 216 0.65 25.29 -22.62
C GLU A 216 2.01 25.95 -22.77
N VAL A 217 2.60 26.42 -21.67
CA VAL A 217 3.95 27.01 -21.65
C VAL A 217 5.01 25.97 -22.03
N LEU A 218 4.88 24.74 -21.51
CA LEU A 218 5.79 23.64 -21.81
C LEU A 218 5.65 23.17 -23.27
N ALA A 219 4.43 23.20 -23.82
CA ALA A 219 4.17 22.82 -25.21
C ALA A 219 4.74 23.85 -26.21
N LEU A 220 4.74 25.14 -25.86
CA LEU A 220 5.32 26.21 -26.69
C LEU A 220 6.86 26.17 -26.74
N ALA A 221 7.50 25.67 -25.68
CA ALA A 221 8.96 25.50 -25.63
C ALA A 221 9.48 24.29 -26.44
N SER A 222 8.61 23.37 -26.83
CA SER A 222 9.01 22.19 -27.62
C SER A 222 9.17 22.56 -29.09
N LYS A 223 10.41 22.75 -29.56
CA LYS A 223 10.69 22.85 -31.01
C LYS A 223 10.21 21.56 -31.69
N ARG A 224 9.32 21.67 -32.67
CA ARG A 224 9.01 20.56 -33.60
C ARG A 224 10.29 20.28 -34.41
N VAL A 225 10.91 19.14 -34.15
CA VAL A 225 11.87 18.57 -35.09
C VAL A 225 11.03 17.82 -36.13
N LEU A 226 11.01 18.36 -37.35
CA LEU A 226 10.43 17.72 -38.54
C LEU A 226 11.43 16.73 -39.13
#